data_AF-D8UHI2-F1
#
_entry.id   AF-D8UHI2-F1
#
_cell.length_a   1.000
_cell.length_b   1.000
_cell.length_c   1.000
_cell.angle_alpha   90.00
_cell.angle_beta   90.00
_cell.angle_gamma   90.00
#
_symmetry.space_group_name_H-M   'P 1'
#
loop_
_entity.id
_entity.type
_entity.pdbx_description
1 polymer ?
#
loop_
_entity_poly.entity_id
_entity_poly.type
_entity_poly.pdbx_seq_one_letter_code
_entity_poly.pdbx_strand_id
1 'polypeptide(L)' 'TDQEVGIGGHERFALELEFVQCLANPLYINWLATKQYFENPSFINYLKYLQYWKQPAYAIHIT' A
#
# COMPACT_ATOMS: atom_id res chain seq x y z
N THR A 1 -12.51 -22.75 5.16
CA THR A 1 -13.43 -21.70 4.71
C THR A 1 -12.89 -20.40 5.22
N ASP A 2 -12.71 -19.46 4.30
CA ASP A 2 -11.98 -18.20 4.38
C ASP A 2 -12.23 -17.45 5.70
N GLN A 3 -11.21 -17.37 6.56
CA GLN A 3 -11.23 -16.48 7.72
C GLN A 3 -10.87 -15.08 7.20
N GLU A 4 -11.87 -14.35 6.68
CA GLU A 4 -11.77 -12.91 6.51
C GLU A 4 -11.59 -12.30 7.91
N VAL A 5 -10.34 -12.24 8.37
CA VAL A 5 -9.96 -11.44 9.54
C VAL A 5 -10.38 -10.03 9.19
N GLY A 6 -11.51 -9.60 9.75
CA GLY A 6 -12.04 -8.25 9.59
C GLY A 6 -11.11 -7.28 10.28
N ILE A 7 -10.00 -6.94 9.62
CA ILE A 7 -9.06 -5.92 10.05
C ILE A 7 -9.86 -4.63 10.20
N GLY A 8 -9.92 -4.07 11.41
CA GLY A 8 -10.68 -2.85 11.68
C GLY A 8 -10.18 -1.71 10.80
N GLY A 9 -11.03 -0.74 10.45
CA GLY A 9 -10.65 0.38 9.57
C GLY A 9 -9.39 1.14 10.02
N HIS A 10 -9.09 1.13 11.32
CA HIS A 10 -7.87 1.68 11.92
C HIS A 10 -6.61 0.82 11.63
N GLU A 11 -6.71 -0.51 11.77
CA GLU A 11 -5.59 -1.41 11.49
C GLU A 11 -5.27 -1.44 9.99
N ARG A 12 -6.30 -1.37 9.14
CA ARG A 12 -6.11 -1.25 7.69
C ARG A 12 -5.37 0.04 7.33
N PHE A 13 -5.73 1.16 7.95
CA PHE A 13 -5.04 2.43 7.75
C PHE A 13 -3.56 2.37 8.16
N ALA A 14 -3.26 1.74 9.30
CA ALA A 14 -1.88 1.56 9.76
C ALA A 14 -1.07 0.68 8.79
N LEU A 15 -1.64 -0.44 8.32
CA LEU A 15 -0.99 -1.32 7.34
C LEU A 15 -0.76 -0.61 6.00
N GLU A 16 -1.75 0.15 5.53
CA GLU A 16 -1.64 0.96 4.31
C GLU A 16 -0.54 2.03 4.45
N LEU A 17 -0.41 2.64 5.63
CA LEU A 17 0.64 3.63 5.92
C LEU A 17 2.03 3.00 5.91
N GLU A 18 2.23 1.89 6.64
CA GLU A 18 3.51 1.15 6.64
C GLU A 18 3.91 0.73 5.23
N PHE A 19 2.93 0.28 4.43
CA PHE A 19 3.16 -0.08 3.04
C PHE A 19 3.60 1.12 2.20
N VAL A 20 2.94 2.27 2.31
CA VAL A 20 3.34 3.50 1.58
C VAL A 20 4.74 3.95 1.99
N GLN A 21 5.11 3.86 3.27
CA GLN A 21 6.46 4.13 3.73
C GLN A 21 7.49 3.16 3.12
N CYS A 22 7.15 1.87 3.00
CA CYS A 22 8.01 0.88 2.33
C CYS A 22 8.22 1.18 0.84
N LEU A 23 7.24 1.78 0.16
CA LEU A 23 7.39 2.22 -1.24
C LEU A 23 8.44 3.32 -1.42
N ALA A 24 8.81 4.06 -0.36
CA ALA A 24 9.91 5.02 -0.41
C ALA A 24 11.30 4.34 -0.47
N ASN A 25 11.40 3.04 -0.13
CA ASN A 25 12.64 2.30 -0.18
C ASN A 25 12.90 1.72 -1.60
N PRO A 26 13.95 2.15 -2.32
CA PRO A 26 14.23 1.67 -3.67
C PRO A 26 14.55 0.16 -3.73
N LEU A 27 15.09 -0.42 -2.66
CA LEU A 27 15.34 -1.88 -2.59
C LEU A 27 14.03 -2.67 -2.56
N TYR A 28 13.02 -2.15 -1.87
CA TYR A 28 11.71 -2.78 -1.79
C TYR A 28 10.98 -2.73 -3.13
N ILE A 29 11.06 -1.59 -3.83
CA ILE A 29 10.53 -1.45 -5.19
C ILE A 29 11.20 -2.43 -6.17
N ASN A 30 12.52 -2.59 -6.08
CA ASN A 30 13.24 -3.55 -6.91
C ASN A 30 12.81 -5.00 -6.61
N TRP A 31 12.66 -5.34 -5.33
CA TRP A 31 12.12 -6.64 -4.95
C TRP A 31 10.70 -6.88 -5.49
N LEU A 32 9.82 -5.88 -5.43
CA LEU A 32 8.47 -5.95 -6.01
C LEU A 32 8.50 -6.17 -7.53
N ALA A 33 9.42 -5.50 -8.22
CA ALA A 33 9.62 -5.66 -9.67
C ALA A 33 10.11 -7.07 -10.01
N THR A 34 11.08 -7.59 -9.26
CA THR A 34 11.62 -8.94 -9.47
C THR A 34 10.55 -10.02 -9.26
N LYS A 35 9.57 -9.76 -8.39
CA LYS A 35 8.44 -10.66 -8.13
C LYS A 35 7.25 -10.47 -9.07
N GLN A 36 7.39 -9.65 -10.12
CA GLN A 36 6.36 -9.37 -11.12
C GLN A 36 5.05 -8.82 -10.55
N TYR A 37 5.07 -8.16 -9.38
CA TYR A 37 3.88 -7.55 -8.81
C TYR A 37 3.31 -6.43 -9.70
N PHE A 38 4.17 -5.73 -10.45
CA PHE A 38 3.75 -4.69 -11.39
C PHE A 38 3.07 -5.23 -12.66
N GLU A 39 3.13 -6.54 -12.92
CA GLU A 39 2.38 -7.16 -14.03
C GLU A 39 0.95 -7.51 -13.63
N ASN A 40 0.66 -7.54 -12.33
CA ASN A 40 -0.67 -7.86 -11.82
C ASN A 40 -1.59 -6.61 -11.86
N PRO A 41 -2.68 -6.62 -12.64
CA PRO A 41 -3.58 -5.48 -12.74
C PRO A 41 -4.27 -5.14 -11.42
N SER A 42 -4.51 -6.13 -10.56
CA SER A 42 -5.09 -5.91 -9.22
C SER A 42 -4.13 -5.12 -8.33
N PHE A 43 -2.82 -5.38 -8.42
CA PHE A 43 -1.81 -4.64 -7.67
C PHE A 43 -1.68 -3.21 -8.19
N ILE A 44 -1.71 -3.00 -9.50
CA ILE A 44 -1.74 -1.66 -10.10
C ILE A 44 -2.97 -0.88 -9.62
N ASN A 45 -4.14 -1.53 -9.56
CA ASN A 45 -5.36 -0.88 -9.08
C ASN A 45 -5.25 -0.50 -7.59
N TYR A 46 -4.59 -1.33 -6.79
CA TYR A 46 -4.30 -1.01 -5.39
C TYR A 46 -3.34 0.18 -5.24
N LEU A 47 -2.29 0.28 -6.06
CA LEU A 47 -1.42 1.46 -6.10
C LEU A 47 -2.19 2.74 -6.51
N LYS A 48 -3.17 2.63 -7.41
CA LYS A 48 -4.07 3.74 -7.75
C LYS A 48 -4.93 4.15 -6.56
N TYR A 49 -5.48 3.19 -5.83
CA TYR A 49 -6.21 3.46 -4.60
C TYR A 49 -5.33 4.24 -3.61
N LEU A 50 -4.10 3.77 -3.35
CA LEU A 50 -3.16 4.44 -2.44
C LEU A 50 -2.76 5.87 -2.85
N GLN A 51 -3.13 6.37 -4.03
CA GLN A 51 -2.91 7.78 -4.37
C GLN A 51 -3.74 8.75 -3.52
N TYR A 52 -4.78 8.29 -2.79
CA TYR A 52 -5.52 9.15 -1.86
C TYR A 52 -4.61 9.74 -0.77
N TRP A 53 -3.52 9.05 -0.42
CA TRP A 53 -2.48 9.51 0.50
C TRP A 53 -1.80 10.81 0.06
N LYS A 54 -1.84 11.15 -1.24
CA LYS A 54 -1.32 12.41 -1.76
C LYS A 54 -2.19 13.63 -1.43
N GLN A 55 -3.43 13.42 -1.01
CA GLN A 55 -4.29 14.54 -0.62
C GLN A 55 -3.77 15.16 0.69
N PRO A 56 -3.81 16.49 0.84
CA PRO A 56 -3.21 17.18 1.99
C PRO A 56 -3.79 16.73 3.34
N ALA A 57 -5.04 16.26 3.36
CA ALA A 57 -5.69 15.73 4.56
C ALA A 57 -5.04 14.41 5.07
N TYR A 58 -4.43 13.62 4.20
CA TYR A 58 -3.81 12.33 4.53
C TYR A 58 -2.27 12.38 4.46
N ALA A 59 -1.72 13.28 3.63
CA ALA A 59 -0.29 13.46 3.48
C ALA A 59 0.40 13.87 4.80
N ILE A 60 -0.32 14.49 5.73
CA ILE A 60 0.18 14.84 7.08
C ILE A 60 0.63 13.60 7.89
N HIS A 61 0.12 12.41 7.56
CA HIS A 61 0.49 11.17 8.23
C HIS A 61 1.73 10.50 7.61
N ILE A 62 2.18 10.97 6.45
CA ILE A 62 3.36 10.50 5.73
C ILE A 62 4.49 11.50 6.03
N THR A 63 5.00 11.43 7.24
CA THR A 63 6.08 12.31 7.74
C THR A 63 7.36 12.16 6.93
#